data_AF-A0A8S4QE79-F1
#
_entry.id   AF-A0A8S4QE79-F1
#
_cell.length_a   1.000
_cell.length_b   1.000
_cell.length_c   1.000
_cell.angle_alpha   90.00
_cell.angle_beta   90.00
_cell.angle_gamma   90.00
#
_symmetry.space_group_name_H-M   'P 1'
#
loop_
_entity.id
_entity.type
_entity.pdbx_description
1 polymer ?
#
loop_
_entity_poly.entity_id
_entity_poly.type
_entity_poly.pdbx_seq_one_letter_code
_entity_poly.pdbx_strand_id
1 'polypeptide(L)'
;MVFRKLNWQRAGLNINGKYLSHLRFADDIVLFSENSKGLNLMLQSLQLASRDVGLELNLSKTQIMTNSFESPIYLGSEPIQYVDSYIYLGKQISFKSQSNDLEVDRRIKGGWNKYWSLKEVCCRQSLMLAKPGNTPIA
;
A
#
# COMPACT_ATOMS: atom_id res chain seq x y z
N MET A 1 11.27 -11.37 -17.74
CA MET A 1 10.93 -10.54 -16.55
C MET A 1 10.64 -9.12 -17.02
N VAL A 2 9.41 -8.62 -16.81
CA VAL A 2 8.87 -7.34 -17.33
C VAL A 2 9.84 -6.16 -17.15
N PHE A 3 10.31 -5.96 -15.91
CA PHE A 3 11.15 -4.81 -15.54
C PHE A 3 12.54 -4.76 -16.20
N ARG A 4 13.05 -5.88 -16.74
CA ARG A 4 14.33 -5.85 -17.48
C ARG A 4 14.20 -5.17 -18.85
N LYS A 5 12.98 -5.06 -19.39
CA LYS A 5 12.69 -4.39 -20.66
C LYS A 5 12.41 -2.89 -20.50
N LEU A 6 12.22 -2.42 -19.26
CA LEU A 6 11.83 -1.04 -18.97
C LEU A 6 13.08 -0.15 -18.81
N ASN A 7 13.20 0.88 -19.63
CA ASN A 7 14.28 1.85 -19.51
C ASN A 7 13.83 3.06 -18.68
N TRP A 8 13.96 2.95 -17.35
CA TRP A 8 13.60 3.99 -16.38
C TRP A 8 14.80 4.64 -15.69
N GLN A 9 15.98 4.61 -16.33
CA GLN A 9 17.24 5.12 -15.75
C GLN A 9 17.17 6.59 -15.28
N ARG A 10 16.28 7.39 -15.90
CA ARG A 10 16.01 8.80 -15.58
C ARG A 10 14.53 9.06 -15.30
N ALA A 11 13.74 8.01 -15.07
CA ALA A 11 12.33 8.12 -14.73
C ALA A 11 12.16 7.71 -13.26
N GLY A 12 11.48 8.52 -12.46
CA GLY A 12 11.38 8.30 -11.03
C GLY A 12 11.39 9.59 -10.23
N LEU A 13 11.53 9.43 -8.92
CA LEU A 13 11.86 10.51 -7.99
C LEU A 13 13.39 10.65 -7.88
N ASN A 14 13.94 11.83 -8.15
CA ASN A 14 15.36 12.08 -7.94
C ASN A 14 15.66 12.29 -6.44
N ILE A 15 16.48 11.40 -5.87
CA ILE A 15 16.97 11.48 -4.50
C ILE A 15 18.50 11.53 -4.57
N ASN A 16 19.07 12.71 -4.32
CA ASN A 16 20.52 12.93 -4.29
C ASN A 16 21.25 12.42 -5.55
N GLY A 17 20.66 12.64 -6.73
CA GLY A 17 21.24 12.22 -8.02
C GLY A 17 20.94 10.79 -8.42
N LYS A 18 20.19 10.02 -7.61
CA LYS A 18 19.71 8.67 -7.94
C LYS A 18 18.20 8.70 -8.14
N TYR A 19 17.73 8.08 -9.22
CA TYR A 19 16.30 7.98 -9.50
C TYR A 19 15.70 6.75 -8.82
N LEU A 20 14.76 6.97 -7.91
CA LEU A 20 13.88 5.93 -7.38
C LEU A 20 12.65 5.82 -8.28
N SER A 21 12.60 4.79 -9.13
CA SER A 21 11.50 4.60 -10.08
C SER A 21 10.34 3.79 -9.49
N HIS A 22 10.64 2.73 -8.73
CA HIS A 22 9.62 1.78 -8.30
C HIS A 22 10.02 0.96 -7.06
N LEU A 23 9.02 0.46 -6.33
CA LEU A 23 9.12 -0.58 -5.31
C LEU A 23 8.27 -1.78 -5.72
N ARG A 24 8.70 -2.98 -5.32
CA ARG A 24 8.01 -4.24 -5.67
C ARG A 24 7.98 -5.16 -4.46
N PHE A 25 6.81 -5.73 -4.20
CA PHE A 25 6.64 -6.77 -3.21
C PHE A 25 5.58 -7.76 -3.69
N ALA A 26 5.96 -9.03 -3.88
CA ALA A 26 5.10 -10.03 -4.52
C ALA A 26 4.52 -9.53 -5.87
N ASP A 27 3.21 -9.43 -5.97
CA ASP A 27 2.44 -8.91 -7.10
C ASP A 27 2.18 -7.40 -7.05
N ASP A 28 2.45 -6.74 -5.91
CA ASP A 28 2.26 -5.30 -5.73
C ASP A 28 3.47 -4.51 -6.26
N ILE A 29 3.17 -3.46 -7.04
CA ILE A 29 4.15 -2.54 -7.61
C ILE A 29 3.75 -1.10 -7.28
N VAL A 30 4.68 -0.32 -6.74
CA VAL A 30 4.54 1.12 -6.53
C VAL A 30 5.46 1.84 -7.49
N LEU A 31 4.94 2.82 -8.24
CA LEU A 31 5.72 3.68 -9.13
C LEU A 31 5.87 5.07 -8.52
N PHE A 32 7.04 5.67 -8.71
CA PHE A 32 7.32 7.05 -8.30
C PHE A 32 7.63 7.90 -9.53
N SER A 33 7.21 9.16 -9.51
CA SER A 33 7.51 10.14 -10.54
C SER A 33 7.41 11.54 -9.94
N GLU A 34 8.22 12.48 -10.43
CA GLU A 34 8.17 13.89 -10.05
C GLU A 34 6.96 14.63 -10.64
N ASN A 35 6.39 14.12 -11.74
CA ASN A 35 5.27 14.76 -12.43
C ASN A 35 4.33 13.74 -13.08
N SER A 36 3.10 14.19 -13.38
CA SER A 36 2.04 13.35 -13.95
C SER A 36 2.39 12.80 -15.34
N LYS A 37 3.10 13.57 -16.17
CA LYS A 37 3.53 13.14 -17.51
C LYS A 37 4.50 11.96 -17.43
N GLY A 38 5.51 12.05 -16.56
CA GLY A 38 6.47 10.98 -16.30
C GLY A 38 5.78 9.73 -15.76
N LEU A 39 4.81 9.90 -14.84
CA LEU A 39 4.04 8.79 -14.28
C LEU A 39 3.23 8.07 -15.36
N ASN A 40 2.57 8.84 -16.25
CA ASN A 40 1.80 8.29 -17.36
C ASN A 40 2.67 7.48 -18.33
N LEU A 41 3.86 7.99 -18.68
CA LEU A 41 4.83 7.25 -19.52
C LEU A 41 5.31 5.96 -18.84
N MET A 42 5.59 6.01 -17.54
CA MET A 42 5.99 4.83 -16.77
C MET A 42 4.86 3.79 -16.73
N LEU A 43 3.61 4.21 -16.47
CA LEU A 43 2.44 3.32 -16.50
C LEU A 43 2.23 2.66 -17.87
N GLN A 44 2.29 3.44 -18.96
CA GLN A 44 2.13 2.90 -20.31
C GLN A 44 3.24 1.89 -20.66
N SER A 45 4.50 2.21 -20.35
CA SER A 45 5.61 1.29 -20.58
C SER A 45 5.46 0.00 -19.77
N LEU A 46 5.03 0.09 -18.50
CA LEU A 46 4.74 -1.07 -17.67
C LEU A 46 3.60 -1.91 -18.24
N GLN A 47 2.51 -1.27 -18.69
CA GLN A 47 1.37 -1.96 -19.28
C GLN A 47 1.76 -2.75 -20.53
N LEU A 48 2.53 -2.14 -21.43
CA LEU A 48 3.01 -2.79 -22.65
C LEU A 48 3.92 -3.98 -22.32
N ALA A 49 4.91 -3.78 -21.45
CA ALA A 49 5.84 -4.84 -21.07
C ALA A 49 5.18 -5.97 -20.26
N SER A 50 4.10 -5.68 -19.53
CA SER A 50 3.29 -6.69 -18.83
C SER A 50 2.45 -7.51 -19.82
N ARG A 51 1.83 -6.87 -20.81
CA ARG A 51 1.05 -7.56 -21.86
C ARG A 51 1.91 -8.53 -22.67
N ASP A 52 3.15 -8.16 -22.98
CA ASP A 52 4.13 -9.03 -23.63
C ASP A 52 4.34 -10.37 -22.93
N VAL A 53 4.17 -10.42 -21.61
CA VAL A 53 4.36 -11.63 -20.80
C VAL A 53 3.03 -12.24 -20.34
N GLY A 54 1.90 -11.78 -20.88
CA GLY A 54 0.56 -12.25 -20.53
C GLY A 54 0.03 -11.75 -19.18
N LEU A 55 0.60 -10.67 -18.64
CA LEU A 55 0.10 -10.02 -17.42
C LEU A 55 -0.70 -8.76 -17.74
N GLU A 56 -1.70 -8.47 -16.91
CA GLU A 56 -2.56 -7.30 -17.06
C GLU A 56 -2.61 -6.48 -15.77
N LEU A 57 -2.66 -5.16 -15.92
CA LEU A 57 -2.82 -4.24 -14.80
C LEU A 57 -4.30 -4.14 -14.45
N ASN A 58 -4.64 -4.33 -13.18
CA ASN A 58 -6.01 -4.20 -12.72
C ASN A 58 -6.35 -2.73 -12.46
N LEU A 59 -7.12 -2.13 -13.38
CA LEU A 59 -7.60 -0.74 -13.30
C LEU A 59 -8.29 -0.43 -11.96
N SER A 60 -9.20 -1.30 -11.52
CA SER A 60 -9.98 -1.11 -10.28
C SER A 60 -9.14 -1.09 -9.01
N LYS A 61 -7.96 -1.73 -9.03
CA LYS A 61 -7.03 -1.76 -7.89
C LYS A 61 -5.93 -0.72 -7.99
N THR A 62 -5.71 -0.17 -9.17
CA THR A 62 -4.66 0.83 -9.40
C THR A 62 -5.15 2.18 -8.92
N GLN A 63 -4.40 2.80 -8.02
CA GLN A 63 -4.74 4.09 -7.43
C GLN A 63 -3.53 5.01 -7.48
N ILE A 64 -3.78 6.31 -7.59
CA ILE A 64 -2.72 7.33 -7.61
C ILE A 64 -2.82 8.19 -6.36
N MET A 65 -1.67 8.51 -5.78
CA MET A 65 -1.53 9.50 -4.73
C MET A 65 -0.61 10.61 -5.20
N THR A 66 -0.92 11.85 -4.87
CA THR A 66 -0.10 13.02 -5.19
C THR A 66 -0.03 13.96 -4.00
N ASN A 67 1.09 14.68 -3.87
CA ASN A 67 1.25 15.80 -2.93
C ASN A 67 1.08 17.16 -3.65
N SER A 68 0.68 17.16 -4.91
CA SER A 68 0.50 18.34 -5.76
C SER A 68 -0.88 18.30 -6.44
N PHE A 69 -1.06 19.08 -7.51
CA PHE A 69 -2.31 19.13 -8.26
C PHE A 69 -2.64 17.79 -8.93
N GLU A 70 -3.92 17.41 -8.86
CA GLU A 70 -4.43 16.24 -9.56
C GLU A 70 -4.50 16.53 -11.06
N SER A 71 -3.97 15.59 -11.85
CA SER A 71 -3.93 15.70 -13.31
C SER A 71 -4.43 14.37 -13.87
N PRO A 72 -5.38 14.35 -14.80
CA PRO A 72 -5.95 13.09 -15.26
C PRO A 72 -4.87 12.22 -15.92
N ILE A 73 -4.66 11.03 -15.35
CA ILE A 73 -3.76 10.00 -15.87
C ILE A 73 -4.64 8.84 -16.33
N TYR A 74 -4.41 8.38 -17.55
CA TYR A 74 -5.22 7.37 -18.20
C TYR A 74 -4.45 6.06 -18.32
N LEU A 75 -5.15 4.96 -18.09
CA LEU A 75 -4.63 3.63 -18.39
C LEU A 75 -5.57 2.98 -19.40
N GLY A 76 -5.19 3.02 -20.68
CA GLY A 76 -6.10 2.75 -21.78
C GLY A 76 -7.07 3.92 -22.00
N SER A 77 -8.37 3.65 -21.89
CA SER A 77 -9.44 4.65 -22.08
C SER A 77 -10.02 5.21 -20.77
N GLU A 78 -9.67 4.63 -19.62
CA GLU A 78 -10.24 5.02 -18.33
C GLU A 78 -9.24 5.80 -17.47
N PRO A 79 -9.68 6.86 -16.76
CA PRO A 79 -8.84 7.59 -15.83
C PRO A 79 -8.64 6.80 -14.54
N ILE A 80 -7.43 6.84 -13.98
CA ILE A 80 -7.14 6.22 -12.68
C ILE A 80 -7.64 7.14 -11.55
N GLN A 81 -8.22 6.54 -10.51
CA GLN A 81 -8.70 7.27 -9.34
C GLN A 81 -7.55 7.81 -8.47
N TYR A 82 -7.70 9.06 -8.05
CA TYR A 82 -6.89 9.68 -7.01
C TYR A 82 -7.40 9.35 -5.61
N VAL A 83 -6.48 9.05 -4.70
CA VAL A 83 -6.80 8.75 -3.29
C VAL A 83 -5.90 9.55 -2.35
N ASP A 84 -6.48 10.00 -1.24
CA ASP A 84 -5.78 10.73 -0.17
C ASP A 84 -4.85 9.85 0.66
N SER A 85 -5.21 8.57 0.79
CA SER A 85 -4.50 7.61 1.61
C SER A 85 -4.60 6.21 1.04
N TYR A 86 -3.53 5.45 1.17
CA TYR A 86 -3.43 4.08 0.68
C TYR A 86 -2.84 3.17 1.75
N ILE A 87 -3.27 1.92 1.81
CA ILE A 87 -2.70 0.92 2.72
C ILE A 87 -1.73 0.05 1.94
N TYR A 88 -0.44 0.25 2.16
CA TYR A 88 0.62 -0.55 1.55
C TYR A 88 1.28 -1.43 2.61
N LEU A 89 1.32 -2.75 2.37
CA LEU A 89 1.90 -3.74 3.29
C LEU A 89 1.41 -3.61 4.74
N GLY A 90 0.12 -3.27 4.92
CA GLY A 90 -0.51 -3.12 6.23
C GLY A 90 -0.24 -1.80 6.95
N LYS A 91 0.49 -0.86 6.34
CA LYS A 91 0.67 0.52 6.83
C LYS A 91 -0.13 1.50 5.97
N GLN A 92 -0.94 2.35 6.59
CA GLN A 92 -1.55 3.49 5.92
C GLN A 92 -0.48 4.55 5.62
N ILE A 93 -0.48 5.01 4.37
CA ILE A 93 0.40 6.06 3.85
C ILE A 93 -0.50 7.22 3.43
N SER A 94 -0.11 8.44 3.77
CA SER A 94 -0.74 9.68 3.29
C SER A 94 0.29 10.82 3.32
N PHE A 95 0.07 11.85 2.50
CA PHE A 95 0.90 13.07 2.50
C PHE A 95 0.52 14.06 3.60
N LYS A 96 -0.50 13.74 4.42
CA LYS A 96 -0.94 14.57 5.54
C LYS A 96 0.11 14.51 6.66
N SER A 97 0.37 15.62 7.33
CA SER A 97 1.35 15.70 8.43
C SER A 97 1.06 14.72 9.58
N GLN A 98 -0.22 14.42 9.81
CA GLN A 98 -0.71 13.52 10.86
C GLN A 98 -0.80 12.04 10.40
N SER A 99 -0.13 11.65 9.30
CA SER A 99 -0.28 10.30 8.72
C SER A 99 0.04 9.16 9.71
N ASN A 100 1.05 9.35 10.56
CA ASN A 100 1.42 8.36 11.58
C ASN A 100 0.34 8.24 12.67
N ASP A 101 -0.19 9.38 13.15
CA ASP A 101 -1.25 9.38 14.17
C ASP A 101 -2.52 8.71 13.64
N LEU A 102 -2.89 9.01 12.39
CA LEU A 102 -4.01 8.36 11.71
C LEU A 102 -3.82 6.84 11.57
N GLU A 103 -2.60 6.38 11.28
CA GLU A 103 -2.29 4.95 11.22
C GLU A 103 -2.35 4.28 12.61
N VAL A 104 -1.87 4.95 13.65
CA VAL A 104 -1.97 4.45 15.04
C VAL A 104 -3.44 4.32 15.44
N ASP A 105 -4.24 5.36 15.20
CA ASP A 105 -5.69 5.33 15.46
C ASP A 105 -6.39 4.23 14.67
N ARG A 106 -6.03 4.04 13.40
CA ARG A 106 -6.58 2.96 12.57
C ARG A 106 -6.27 1.58 13.18
N ARG A 107 -5.04 1.36 13.64
CA ARG A 107 -4.65 0.09 14.28
C ARG A 107 -5.34 -0.13 15.61
N ILE A 108 -5.46 0.90 16.45
CA ILE A 108 -6.20 0.84 17.71
C ILE A 108 -7.67 0.47 17.45
N LYS A 109 -8.33 1.16 16.51
CA LYS A 109 -9.71 0.87 16.10
C LYS A 109 -9.85 -0.55 15.56
N GLY A 110 -8.92 -1.00 14.72
CA GLY A 110 -8.90 -2.37 14.19
C GLY A 110 -8.80 -3.42 15.30
N GLY A 111 -7.92 -3.19 16.28
CA GLY A 111 -7.77 -4.03 17.47
C GLY A 111 -9.05 -4.11 18.28
N TRP A 112 -9.65 -2.97 18.62
CA TRP A 112 -10.91 -2.91 19.37
C TRP A 112 -12.06 -3.57 18.62
N ASN A 113 -12.22 -3.29 17.33
CA ASN A 113 -13.28 -3.89 16.51
C ASN A 113 -13.16 -5.42 16.52
N LYS A 114 -11.93 -5.95 16.38
CA LYS A 114 -11.72 -7.40 16.43
C LYS A 114 -11.95 -7.98 17.82
N TYR A 115 -11.46 -7.31 18.87
CA TYR A 115 -11.71 -7.69 20.26
C TYR A 115 -13.21 -7.79 20.55
N TRP A 116 -13.99 -6.76 20.21
CA TRP A 116 -15.43 -6.76 20.44
C TRP A 116 -16.15 -7.81 19.60
N SER A 117 -15.73 -8.06 18.36
CA SER A 117 -16.27 -9.14 17.54
C SER A 117 -16.02 -10.54 18.14
N LEU A 118 -14.96 -10.68 18.94
CA LEU A 118 -14.56 -11.92 19.60
C LEU A 118 -14.77 -11.85 21.13
N LYS A 119 -15.61 -10.93 21.61
CA LYS A 119 -15.79 -10.68 23.04
C LYS A 119 -16.12 -11.96 23.82
N GLU A 120 -16.94 -12.83 23.25
CA GLU A 120 -17.32 -14.10 23.89
C GLU A 120 -16.14 -15.03 24.13
N VAL A 121 -15.13 -15.01 23.25
CA VAL A 121 -13.91 -15.80 23.40
C VAL A 121 -12.92 -15.07 24.32
N CYS A 122 -12.70 -13.78 24.08
CA CYS A 122 -11.71 -12.97 24.80
C CYS A 122 -12.09 -12.72 26.27
N CYS A 123 -13.39 -12.68 26.60
CA CYS A 123 -13.89 -12.46 27.96
C CYS A 123 -14.43 -13.73 28.62
N ARG A 124 -14.28 -14.92 28.00
CA ARG A 124 -14.71 -16.17 28.62
C ARG A 124 -13.76 -16.55 29.75
N GLN A 125 -14.28 -16.54 30.99
CA GLN A 125 -13.55 -16.94 32.19
C GLN A 125 -12.95 -18.35 32.06
N SER A 126 -13.65 -19.26 31.35
CA SER A 126 -13.26 -20.66 31.18
C SER A 126 -12.06 -20.91 30.25
N LEU A 127 -11.66 -19.91 29.46
CA LEU A 127 -10.49 -19.97 28.56
C LEU A 127 -9.28 -19.22 29.13
N MET A 128 -9.40 -18.62 30.32
CA MET A 128 -8.25 -18.04 30.99
C MET A 128 -7.31 -19.17 31.42
N LEU A 129 -6.08 -19.14 30.90
CA LEU A 129 -5.01 -20.02 31.38
C LEU A 129 -4.94 -19.90 32.90
N ALA A 130 -5.01 -21.04 33.59
CA ALA A 130 -5.02 -21.12 35.04
C ALA A 130 -3.90 -20.25 35.64
N LYS A 131 -4.24 -19.42 36.63
CA LYS A 131 -3.24 -18.63 37.35
C LYS A 131 -2.20 -19.58 37.96
N PRO A 132 -0.90 -19.39 37.74
CA PRO A 132 0.12 -20.15 38.45
C PRO A 132 0.10 -19.69 39.91
N GLY A 133 -0.14 -20.63 40.82
CA GLY A 133 0.03 -20.43 42.26
C GLY A 133 -1.26 -20.52 43.07
N ASN A 134 -1.60 -21.75 43.46
CA ASN A 134 -2.14 -22.07 44.79
C ASN A 134 -2.06 -23.60 44.97
N THR A 135 -0.85 -24.13 45.06
CA THR A 135 -0.62 -25.43 45.70
C THR A 135 -0.45 -25.18 47.20
N PRO A 136 -1.31 -25.74 48.07
CA PRO A 136 -1.07 -25.71 49.51
C PRO A 136 0.19 -26.52 49.80
N ILE A 137 1.11 -25.93 50.56
CA ILE A 137 2.26 -26.64 51.10
C ILE A 137 1.70 -27.57 52.19
N ALA A 138 1.83 -28.88 51.97
CA ALA A 138 1.55 -29.90 52.98
C ALA A 138 2.72 -30.00 53.98
#